data_AF-A0A7V6WK99-F1
#
_entry.id   AF-A0A7V6WK99-F1
#
_cell.length_a   1.000
_cell.length_b   1.000
_cell.length_c   1.000
_cell.angle_alpha   90.00
_cell.angle_beta   90.00
_cell.angle_gamma   90.00
#
_symmetry.space_group_name_H-M   'P 1'
#
loop_
_entity.id
_entity.type
_entity.pdbx_description
1 polymer ?
#
loop_
_entity_poly.entity_id
_entity_poly.type
_entity_poly.pdbx_seq_one_letter_code
_entity_poly.pdbx_strand_id
1 'polypeptide(L)'
;MNAKYQNKILIVDDNDEIRNSNAELFRNNDYDVLEAADGIEALSIVNNEARIDVILTGIDMPRMNGFELIEELKKNPQGEKIPVVVCSHLGREGDREKMLAIGAKDFILQGIDSPAEMVHRVAIVIKQGSYLLRIDPLDLDAKKMAEDFNYPANFKCKNCSTNLALKVKFNPTREISAKIICPECGLNH
;
A
#
# COMPACT_ATOMS: atom_id res chain seq x y z
N MET A 1 21.47 10.92 -1.32
CA MET A 1 20.82 10.43 -0.09
C MET A 1 19.90 9.30 -0.51
N ASN A 2 20.26 8.06 -0.18
CA ASN A 2 19.56 6.86 -0.64
C ASN A 2 18.24 6.74 0.14
N ALA A 3 17.10 6.88 -0.53
CA ALA A 3 15.80 6.65 0.09
C ALA A 3 15.67 5.15 0.40
N LYS A 4 15.85 4.80 1.68
CA LYS A 4 15.84 3.42 2.21
C LYS A 4 14.43 2.80 2.21
N TYR A 5 13.38 3.60 2.04
CA TYR A 5 11.98 3.17 2.17
C TYR A 5 11.14 3.63 0.96
N GLN A 6 10.29 2.74 0.43
CA GLN A 6 9.49 3.00 -0.77
C GLN A 6 8.25 3.85 -0.47
N ASN A 7 7.62 3.66 0.69
CA ASN A 7 6.40 4.37 1.12
C ASN A 7 6.40 4.61 2.64
N LYS A 8 5.73 5.67 3.10
CA LYS A 8 5.53 5.94 4.52
C LYS A 8 4.11 5.56 4.96
N ILE A 9 3.98 4.70 5.97
CA ILE A 9 2.72 4.26 6.56
C ILE A 9 2.60 4.78 7.98
N LEU A 10 1.41 5.24 8.35
CA LEU A 10 1.03 5.51 9.74
C LEU A 10 0.14 4.37 10.24
N ILE A 11 0.58 3.69 11.29
CA ILE A 11 -0.17 2.62 11.95
C ILE A 11 -0.81 3.19 13.21
N VAL A 12 -2.13 3.04 13.32
CA VAL A 12 -2.93 3.59 14.42
C VAL A 12 -3.68 2.45 15.09
N ASP A 13 -3.32 2.14 16.33
CA ASP A 13 -3.97 1.08 17.11
C ASP A 13 -3.68 1.31 18.59
N ASP A 14 -4.65 1.11 19.48
CA ASP A 14 -4.47 1.36 20.91
C ASP A 14 -3.77 0.21 21.62
N ASN A 15 -3.75 -0.97 21.02
CA ASN A 15 -3.05 -2.13 21.53
C ASN A 15 -1.59 -2.12 21.08
N ASP A 16 -0.68 -1.92 22.04
CA ASP A 16 0.77 -1.86 21.79
C ASP A 16 1.32 -3.12 21.11
N GLU A 17 0.84 -4.32 21.45
CA GLU A 17 1.32 -5.57 20.85
C GLU A 17 0.91 -5.67 19.38
N ILE A 18 -0.34 -5.32 19.06
CA ILE A 18 -0.85 -5.31 17.69
C ILE A 18 -0.13 -4.24 16.86
N ARG A 19 -0.01 -3.03 17.41
CA ARG A 19 0.66 -1.90 16.74
C ARG A 19 2.12 -2.22 16.44
N ASN A 20 2.86 -2.74 17.41
CA ASN A 20 4.27 -3.14 17.24
C ASN A 20 4.42 -4.27 16.22
N SER A 21 3.56 -5.29 16.28
CA SER A 21 3.57 -6.42 15.32
C SER A 21 3.33 -5.95 13.88
N ASN A 22 2.34 -5.08 13.67
CA ASN A 22 2.08 -4.48 12.36
C ASN A 22 3.26 -3.57 11.94
N ALA A 23 3.83 -2.80 12.86
CA ALA A 23 4.98 -1.94 12.56
C ALA A 23 6.21 -2.75 12.12
N GLU A 24 6.52 -3.85 12.78
CA GLU A 24 7.59 -4.75 12.36
C GLU A 24 7.30 -5.39 11.00
N LEU A 25 6.06 -5.84 10.76
CA LEU A 25 5.64 -6.38 9.48
C LEU A 25 5.91 -5.39 8.33
N PHE A 26 5.49 -4.14 8.47
CA PHE A 26 5.68 -3.13 7.42
C PHE A 26 7.13 -2.66 7.30
N ARG A 27 7.87 -2.53 8.41
CA ARG A 27 9.32 -2.24 8.38
C ARG A 27 10.11 -3.31 7.62
N ASN A 28 9.76 -4.59 7.83
CA ASN A 28 10.36 -5.73 7.13
C ASN A 28 9.98 -5.80 5.63
N ASN A 29 9.01 -5.00 5.19
CA ASN A 29 8.58 -4.87 3.81
C ASN A 29 8.93 -3.47 3.21
N ASP A 30 10.00 -2.85 3.72
CA ASP A 30 10.58 -1.59 3.23
C ASP A 30 9.66 -0.35 3.31
N TYR A 31 8.80 -0.31 4.32
CA TYR A 31 8.04 0.89 4.68
C TYR A 31 8.75 1.72 5.76
N ASP A 32 8.64 3.03 5.65
CA ASP A 32 8.89 3.95 6.75
C ASP A 32 7.63 3.99 7.63
N VAL A 33 7.74 3.65 8.91
CA VAL A 33 6.58 3.41 9.78
C VAL A 33 6.53 4.45 10.89
N LEU A 34 5.42 5.18 10.91
CA LEU A 34 4.97 6.00 12.03
C LEU A 34 3.90 5.25 12.81
N GLU A 35 3.82 5.53 14.10
CA GLU A 35 2.90 4.85 15.03
C GLU A 35 2.10 5.88 15.82
N ALA A 36 0.83 5.57 16.09
CA ALA A 36 -0.05 6.36 16.94
C ALA A 36 -0.94 5.43 17.78
N ALA A 37 -1.22 5.79 19.03
CA ALA A 37 -2.07 4.99 19.91
C ALA A 37 -3.57 5.24 19.72
N ASP A 38 -3.96 6.33 19.04
CA ASP A 38 -5.36 6.62 18.69
C ASP A 38 -5.48 7.72 17.61
N GLY A 39 -6.73 8.06 17.27
CA GLY A 39 -7.03 9.05 16.25
C GLY A 39 -6.55 10.48 16.56
N ILE A 40 -6.43 10.88 17.83
CA ILE A 40 -5.94 12.22 18.18
C ILE A 40 -4.44 12.33 17.89
N GLU A 41 -3.67 11.32 18.29
CA GLU A 41 -2.25 11.25 17.99
C GLU A 41 -2.00 11.11 16.49
N ALA A 42 -2.80 10.29 15.80
CA ALA A 42 -2.73 10.13 14.35
C ALA A 42 -2.95 11.46 13.61
N LEU A 43 -3.97 12.25 13.99
CA LEU A 43 -4.21 13.57 13.41
C LEU A 43 -3.07 14.55 13.70
N SER A 44 -2.50 14.52 14.90
CA SER A 44 -1.32 15.31 15.24
C SER A 44 -0.14 14.98 14.32
N ILE A 45 0.13 13.69 14.11
CA ILE A 45 1.19 13.24 13.21
C ILE A 45 0.92 13.67 11.76
N VAL A 46 -0.31 13.46 11.27
CA VAL A 46 -0.72 13.88 9.91
C VAL A 46 -0.50 15.39 9.68
N ASN A 47 -0.72 16.22 10.70
CA ASN A 47 -0.52 17.66 10.60
C ASN A 47 0.96 18.10 10.62
N ASN A 48 1.85 17.28 11.19
CA ASN A 48 3.27 17.62 11.35
C ASN A 48 4.18 16.92 10.34
N GLU A 49 3.71 15.83 9.74
CA GLU A 49 4.48 15.04 8.78
C GLU A 49 4.30 15.55 7.35
N ALA A 50 5.42 15.78 6.66
CA ALA A 50 5.40 16.29 5.29
C ALA A 50 4.75 15.34 4.26
N ARG A 51 4.73 14.03 4.56
CA ARG A 51 4.17 13.01 3.67
C ARG A 51 3.86 11.72 4.43
N ILE A 52 2.64 11.21 4.25
CA ILE A 52 2.18 9.87 4.63
C ILE A 52 1.45 9.29 3.41
N ASP A 53 1.79 8.07 3.00
CA ASP A 53 1.26 7.44 1.79
C ASP A 53 0.00 6.61 2.05
N VAL A 54 -0.17 6.12 3.28
CA VAL A 54 -1.34 5.36 3.71
C VAL A 54 -1.45 5.37 5.23
N ILE A 55 -2.67 5.26 5.74
CA ILE A 55 -2.96 5.02 7.15
C ILE A 55 -3.55 3.62 7.28
N LEU A 56 -3.01 2.82 8.20
CA LEU A 56 -3.60 1.56 8.65
C LEU A 56 -4.13 1.77 10.06
N THR A 57 -5.45 1.70 10.25
CA THR A 57 -6.07 2.03 11.55
C THR A 57 -6.93 0.90 12.09
N GLY A 58 -6.85 0.68 13.40
CA GLY A 58 -7.85 -0.03 14.18
C GLY A 58 -9.19 0.71 14.22
N ILE A 59 -10.21 0.04 14.76
CA ILE A 59 -11.55 0.64 14.97
C ILE A 59 -11.67 1.14 16.40
N ASP A 60 -11.64 0.22 17.35
CA ASP A 60 -11.84 0.51 18.76
C ASP A 60 -10.55 1.13 19.32
N MET A 61 -10.57 2.44 19.59
CA MET A 61 -9.45 3.18 20.16
C MET A 61 -9.98 4.25 21.13
N PRO A 62 -9.22 4.62 22.18
CA PRO A 62 -9.63 5.66 23.12
C PRO A 62 -9.55 7.05 22.48
N ARG A 63 -10.28 8.02 23.06
CA ARG A 63 -10.34 9.44 22.66
C ARG A 63 -10.95 9.71 21.28
N MET A 64 -10.52 9.00 20.24
CA MET A 64 -11.03 9.07 18.88
C MET A 64 -10.86 7.71 18.21
N ASN A 65 -11.99 7.10 17.85
CA ASN A 65 -12.02 5.79 17.21
C ASN A 65 -11.74 5.88 15.69
N GLY A 66 -11.62 4.74 15.03
CA GLY A 66 -11.30 4.67 13.59
C GLY A 66 -12.35 5.32 12.67
N PHE A 67 -13.64 5.30 13.06
CA PHE A 67 -14.69 5.99 12.29
C PHE A 67 -14.49 7.51 12.36
N GLU A 68 -14.35 8.03 13.57
CA GLU A 68 -14.13 9.46 13.82
C GLU A 68 -12.86 9.96 13.15
N LEU A 69 -11.77 9.18 13.22
CA LEU A 69 -10.51 9.50 12.56
C LEU A 69 -10.68 9.67 11.04
N ILE A 70 -11.37 8.75 10.38
CA ILE A 70 -11.61 8.84 8.92
C ILE A 70 -12.41 10.09 8.57
N GLU A 71 -13.44 10.42 9.35
CA GLU A 71 -14.25 11.62 9.12
C GLU A 71 -13.46 12.91 9.32
N GLU A 72 -12.61 12.98 10.35
CA GLU A 72 -11.75 14.13 10.60
C GLU A 72 -10.64 14.28 9.57
N LEU A 73 -10.04 13.17 9.12
CA LEU A 73 -9.06 13.19 8.02
C LEU A 73 -9.66 13.77 6.75
N LYS A 74 -10.91 13.45 6.43
CA LYS A 74 -11.61 14.02 5.26
C LYS A 74 -11.85 15.52 5.34
N LYS A 75 -11.96 16.08 6.56
CA LYS A 75 -12.11 17.53 6.78
C LYS A 75 -10.77 18.24 6.85
N ASN A 76 -9.67 17.49 6.99
CA ASN A 76 -8.32 18.01 7.15
C ASN A 76 -7.61 18.11 5.79
N PRO A 77 -7.19 19.30 5.33
CA PRO A 77 -6.49 19.46 4.05
C PRO A 77 -5.20 18.63 3.91
N GLN A 78 -4.50 18.32 5.02
CA GLN A 78 -3.32 17.46 5.01
C GLN A 78 -3.68 15.96 4.99
N GLY A 79 -4.87 15.62 5.50
CA GLY A 79 -5.34 14.23 5.64
C GLY A 79 -6.26 13.75 4.51
N GLU A 80 -6.97 14.65 3.82
CA GLU A 80 -8.13 14.32 2.99
C GLU A 80 -7.81 13.36 1.83
N LYS A 81 -6.55 13.35 1.37
CA LYS A 81 -6.08 12.54 0.23
C LYS A 81 -5.37 11.27 0.67
N ILE A 82 -5.02 11.12 1.94
CA ILE A 82 -4.31 9.96 2.44
C ILE A 82 -5.29 8.78 2.44
N PRO A 83 -5.00 7.68 1.72
CA PRO A 83 -5.89 6.54 1.74
C PRO A 83 -5.84 5.86 3.11
N VAL A 84 -7.00 5.46 3.62
CA VAL A 84 -7.13 4.75 4.90
C VAL A 84 -7.53 3.30 4.64
N VAL A 85 -6.78 2.38 5.23
CA VAL A 85 -7.09 0.95 5.33
C VAL A 85 -7.47 0.67 6.77
N VAL A 86 -8.64 0.06 6.98
CA VAL A 86 -9.05 -0.35 8.32
C VAL A 86 -8.56 -1.77 8.58
N CYS A 87 -7.98 -2.02 9.74
CA CYS A 87 -7.59 -3.34 10.22
C CYS A 87 -8.31 -3.61 11.54
N SER A 88 -9.29 -4.50 11.53
CA SER A 88 -10.04 -4.85 12.74
C SER A 88 -9.68 -6.24 13.22
N HIS A 89 -9.60 -6.42 14.53
CA HIS A 89 -9.55 -7.73 15.19
C HIS A 89 -10.97 -8.30 15.44
N LEU A 90 -12.00 -7.44 15.39
CA LEU A 90 -13.40 -7.82 15.56
C LEU A 90 -14.14 -7.68 14.23
N GLY A 91 -14.56 -8.80 13.66
CA GLY A 91 -15.40 -8.85 12.47
C GLY A 91 -16.87 -8.59 12.83
N ARG A 92 -17.18 -7.47 13.50
CA ARG A 92 -18.57 -7.16 13.86
C ARG A 92 -19.39 -6.95 12.58
N GLU A 93 -20.62 -7.45 12.61
CA GLU A 93 -21.52 -7.39 11.46
C GLU A 93 -21.78 -5.93 11.03
N GLY A 94 -21.54 -5.64 9.75
CA GLY A 94 -21.77 -4.33 9.16
C GLY A 94 -20.63 -3.31 9.29
N ASP A 95 -19.57 -3.58 10.05
CA ASP A 95 -18.47 -2.60 10.21
C ASP A 95 -17.72 -2.38 8.90
N ARG A 96 -17.55 -3.43 8.09
CA ARG A 96 -16.95 -3.33 6.76
C ARG A 96 -17.71 -2.36 5.87
N GLU A 97 -19.02 -2.55 5.74
CA GLU A 97 -19.86 -1.71 4.88
C GLU A 97 -19.87 -0.26 5.35
N LYS A 98 -19.96 -0.04 6.68
CA LYS A 98 -19.95 1.31 7.27
C LYS A 98 -18.62 2.02 7.02
N MET A 99 -17.49 1.35 7.27
CA MET A 99 -16.16 1.91 7.08
C MET A 99 -15.90 2.29 5.62
N LEU A 100 -16.28 1.43 4.67
CA LEU A 100 -16.16 1.74 3.25
C LEU A 100 -17.06 2.91 2.85
N ALA A 101 -18.29 2.99 3.38
CA ALA A 101 -19.21 4.10 3.11
C ALA A 101 -18.66 5.45 3.59
N ILE A 102 -17.95 5.48 4.73
CA ILE A 102 -17.31 6.70 5.23
C ILE A 102 -15.92 6.95 4.62
N GLY A 103 -15.48 6.16 3.63
CA GLY A 103 -14.34 6.47 2.78
C GLY A 103 -13.06 5.68 3.03
N ALA A 104 -13.08 4.65 3.88
CA ALA A 104 -12.00 3.66 3.90
C ALA A 104 -11.82 3.07 2.49
N LYS A 105 -10.57 2.84 2.09
CA LYS A 105 -10.22 2.23 0.80
C LYS A 105 -10.26 0.72 0.84
N ASP A 106 -10.02 0.15 2.02
CA ASP A 106 -10.09 -1.28 2.23
C ASP A 106 -10.34 -1.62 3.71
N PHE A 107 -10.77 -2.85 3.98
CA PHE A 107 -11.08 -3.36 5.31
C PHE A 107 -10.52 -4.77 5.48
N ILE A 108 -9.58 -4.92 6.42
CA ILE A 108 -8.82 -6.14 6.71
C ILE A 108 -9.29 -6.69 8.05
N LEU A 109 -9.51 -8.00 8.12
CA LEU A 109 -9.88 -8.71 9.33
C LEU A 109 -8.67 -9.51 9.84
N GLN A 110 -8.07 -9.04 10.92
CA GLN A 110 -6.87 -9.64 11.51
C GLN A 110 -7.18 -11.05 12.02
N GLY A 111 -6.32 -12.01 11.68
CA GLY A 111 -6.51 -13.43 12.01
C GLY A 111 -7.29 -14.23 10.95
N ILE A 112 -7.96 -13.56 10.02
CA ILE A 112 -8.51 -14.17 8.79
C ILE A 112 -7.61 -13.85 7.60
N ASP A 113 -7.32 -12.57 7.39
CA ASP A 113 -6.34 -12.13 6.40
C ASP A 113 -4.91 -12.40 6.90
N SER A 114 -4.06 -12.96 6.05
CA SER A 114 -2.66 -13.25 6.41
C SER A 114 -1.80 -11.96 6.45
N PRO A 115 -0.68 -11.93 7.19
CA PRO A 115 0.23 -10.78 7.18
C PRO A 115 0.72 -10.40 5.77
N ALA A 116 1.02 -11.38 4.92
CA ALA A 116 1.45 -11.14 3.54
C ALA A 116 0.33 -10.51 2.69
N GLU A 117 -0.91 -10.94 2.90
CA GLU A 117 -2.08 -10.37 2.23
C GLU A 117 -2.36 -8.94 2.69
N MET A 118 -2.20 -8.66 3.98
CA MET A 118 -2.33 -7.30 4.53
C MET A 118 -1.34 -6.33 3.85
N VAL A 119 -0.06 -6.71 3.77
CA VAL A 119 0.97 -5.91 3.08
C VAL A 119 0.61 -5.71 1.61
N HIS A 120 0.14 -6.77 0.94
CA HIS A 120 -0.24 -6.71 -0.47
C HIS A 120 -1.42 -5.76 -0.72
N ARG A 121 -2.47 -5.83 0.11
CA ARG A 121 -3.67 -4.98 0.01
C ARG A 121 -3.32 -3.52 0.26
N VAL A 122 -2.52 -3.23 1.29
CA VAL A 122 -1.99 -1.88 1.54
C VAL A 122 -1.18 -1.37 0.35
N ALA A 123 -0.33 -2.21 -0.25
CA ALA A 123 0.46 -1.83 -1.43
C ALA A 123 -0.42 -1.48 -2.64
N ILE A 124 -1.54 -2.17 -2.85
CA ILE A 124 -2.52 -1.85 -3.90
C ILE A 124 -3.19 -0.51 -3.62
N VAL A 125 -3.58 -0.26 -2.38
CA VAL A 125 -4.25 0.99 -1.96
C VAL A 125 -3.35 2.21 -2.18
N ILE A 126 -2.05 2.11 -1.90
CA ILE A 126 -1.07 3.16 -2.20
C ILE A 126 -0.88 3.34 -3.70
N LYS A 127 -0.76 2.22 -4.43
CA LYS A 127 -0.56 2.20 -5.88
C LYS A 127 -1.90 2.40 -6.60
N GLN A 128 -2.58 3.52 -6.37
CA GLN A 128 -3.75 3.88 -7.17
C GLN A 128 -3.40 3.82 -8.66
N GLY A 129 -4.08 2.92 -9.36
CA GLY A 129 -3.95 2.74 -10.80
C GLY A 129 -2.68 2.04 -11.28
N SER A 130 -1.80 1.46 -10.43
CA SER A 130 -0.58 0.77 -10.92
C SER A 130 -0.57 -0.74 -10.65
N TYR A 131 -0.45 -1.54 -11.71
CA TYR A 131 -0.50 -3.01 -11.69
C TYR A 131 0.84 -3.61 -12.15
N LEU A 132 1.17 -4.81 -11.69
CA LEU A 132 2.29 -5.59 -12.20
C LEU A 132 1.78 -6.85 -12.90
N LEU A 133 2.11 -6.99 -14.18
CA LEU A 133 1.72 -8.16 -14.99
C LEU A 133 2.95 -9.00 -15.30
N ARG A 134 2.80 -10.33 -15.24
CA ARG A 134 3.86 -11.28 -15.59
C ARG A 134 4.04 -11.30 -17.11
N ILE A 135 5.28 -11.31 -17.56
CA ILE A 135 5.63 -11.54 -18.97
C ILE A 135 6.02 -13.01 -19.10
N ASP A 136 5.37 -13.74 -20.01
CA ASP A 136 5.84 -15.05 -20.44
C ASP A 136 6.79 -14.86 -21.62
N PRO A 137 8.10 -15.17 -21.49
CA PRO A 137 9.08 -14.93 -22.56
C PRO A 137 8.88 -15.82 -23.79
N LEU A 138 8.14 -16.93 -23.66
CA LEU A 138 7.99 -17.94 -24.71
C LEU A 138 6.63 -17.89 -25.40
N ASP A 139 5.72 -17.06 -24.92
CA ASP A 139 4.36 -16.99 -25.44
C ASP A 139 4.19 -15.78 -26.38
N LEU A 140 3.34 -15.94 -27.39
CA LEU A 140 3.01 -14.93 -28.39
C LEU A 140 4.27 -14.20 -28.95
N ASP A 141 4.22 -12.87 -29.02
CA ASP A 141 5.26 -12.04 -29.63
C ASP A 141 6.30 -11.53 -28.61
N ALA A 142 6.35 -12.08 -27.39
CA ALA A 142 7.21 -11.56 -26.32
C ALA A 142 8.70 -11.51 -26.73
N LYS A 143 9.19 -12.55 -27.42
CA LYS A 143 10.57 -12.62 -27.90
C LYS A 143 10.87 -11.53 -28.95
N LYS A 144 9.96 -11.34 -29.91
CA LYS A 144 10.12 -10.32 -30.94
C LYS A 144 10.11 -8.92 -30.35
N MET A 145 9.19 -8.65 -29.41
CA MET A 145 9.17 -7.40 -28.66
C MET A 145 10.49 -7.17 -27.91
N ALA A 146 11.07 -8.20 -27.31
CA ALA A 146 12.37 -8.06 -26.63
C ALA A 146 13.48 -7.66 -27.61
N GLU A 147 13.50 -8.24 -28.81
CA GLU A 147 14.46 -7.90 -29.87
C GLU A 147 14.26 -6.47 -30.38
N ASP A 148 13.02 -6.10 -30.72
CA ASP A 148 12.68 -4.78 -31.28
C ASP A 148 13.04 -3.62 -30.32
N PHE A 149 12.92 -3.85 -29.01
CA PHE A 149 13.17 -2.84 -27.97
C PHE A 149 14.45 -3.10 -27.15
N ASN A 150 15.31 -4.04 -27.56
CA ASN A 150 16.59 -4.35 -26.92
C ASN A 150 16.51 -4.76 -25.43
N TYR A 151 15.45 -5.50 -25.07
CA TYR A 151 15.33 -6.16 -23.78
C TYR A 151 16.02 -7.53 -23.78
N PRO A 152 16.43 -8.05 -22.60
CA PRO A 152 16.86 -9.44 -22.47
C PRO A 152 15.76 -10.39 -22.96
N ALA A 153 16.09 -11.30 -23.88
CA ALA A 153 15.11 -12.22 -24.49
C ALA A 153 14.39 -13.14 -23.49
N ASN A 154 15.03 -13.42 -22.35
CA ASN A 154 14.45 -14.21 -21.25
C ASN A 154 13.71 -13.35 -20.22
N PHE A 155 13.59 -12.04 -20.44
CA PHE A 155 13.04 -11.05 -19.51
C PHE A 155 13.61 -11.22 -18.09
N LYS A 156 14.93 -11.40 -17.98
CA LYS A 156 15.64 -11.48 -16.71
C LYS A 156 16.32 -10.16 -16.38
N CYS A 157 16.19 -9.73 -15.13
CA CYS A 157 16.88 -8.56 -14.64
C CYS A 157 18.40 -8.76 -14.70
N LYS A 158 19.12 -7.78 -15.25
CA LYS A 158 20.58 -7.79 -15.35
C LYS A 158 21.28 -7.69 -13.99
N ASN A 159 20.57 -7.21 -12.96
CA ASN A 159 21.12 -7.00 -11.61
C ASN A 159 20.95 -8.24 -10.72
N CYS A 160 19.73 -8.77 -10.60
CA CYS A 160 19.41 -9.83 -9.64
C CYS A 160 18.85 -11.12 -10.29
N SER A 161 18.78 -11.20 -11.62
CA SER A 161 18.28 -12.37 -12.35
C SER A 161 16.81 -12.76 -12.09
N THR A 162 16.04 -11.87 -11.45
CA THR A 162 14.58 -12.03 -11.29
C THR A 162 13.86 -11.83 -12.62
N ASN A 163 12.69 -12.46 -12.78
CA ASN A 163 11.83 -12.19 -13.93
C ASN A 163 11.36 -10.73 -13.90
N LEU A 164 11.48 -10.05 -15.04
CA LEU A 164 10.95 -8.72 -15.26
C LEU A 164 9.42 -8.78 -15.37
N ALA A 165 8.78 -7.68 -14.99
CA ALA A 165 7.33 -7.54 -14.99
C ALA A 165 6.94 -6.24 -15.70
N LEU A 166 5.74 -6.23 -16.28
CA LEU A 166 5.17 -5.03 -16.88
C LEU A 166 4.42 -4.24 -15.79
N LYS A 167 4.96 -3.08 -15.42
CA LYS A 167 4.27 -2.11 -14.55
C LYS A 167 3.34 -1.26 -15.40
N VAL A 168 2.04 -1.49 -15.26
CA VAL A 168 0.98 -0.72 -15.91
C VAL A 168 0.51 0.38 -14.99
N LYS A 169 0.15 1.54 -15.52
CA LYS A 169 -0.55 2.63 -14.84
C LYS A 169 -1.76 3.09 -15.66
N PHE A 170 -2.93 3.18 -15.04
CA PHE A 170 -4.14 3.71 -15.67
C PHE A 170 -4.23 5.22 -15.49
N ASN A 171 -4.45 5.92 -16.60
CA ASN A 171 -4.77 7.34 -16.62
C ASN A 171 -6.28 7.55 -16.52
N PRO A 172 -6.77 8.73 -16.07
CA PRO A 172 -8.20 9.03 -15.98
C PRO A 172 -8.97 8.91 -17.30
N THR A 173 -8.27 9.00 -18.44
CA THR A 173 -8.80 8.84 -19.79
C THR A 173 -8.99 7.37 -20.22
N ARG A 174 -8.74 6.40 -19.32
CA ARG A 174 -8.65 4.95 -19.60
C ARG A 174 -7.48 4.53 -20.49
N GLU A 175 -6.55 5.43 -20.78
CA GLU A 175 -5.27 5.07 -21.39
C GLU A 175 -4.35 4.40 -20.37
N ILE A 176 -3.53 3.46 -20.84
CA ILE A 176 -2.53 2.79 -20.01
C ILE A 176 -1.13 3.26 -20.38
N SER A 177 -0.31 3.55 -19.37
CA SER A 177 1.14 3.67 -19.55
C SER A 177 1.81 2.43 -18.95
N ALA A 178 2.77 1.84 -19.65
CA ALA A 178 3.42 0.60 -19.22
C ALA A 178 4.94 0.73 -19.27
N LYS A 179 5.64 0.11 -18.30
CA LYS A 179 7.11 0.04 -18.25
C LYS A 179 7.55 -1.34 -17.82
N ILE A 180 8.67 -1.84 -18.36
CA ILE A 180 9.28 -3.08 -17.89
C ILE A 180 10.16 -2.77 -16.68
N ILE A 181 9.91 -3.44 -15.56
CA ILE A 181 10.69 -3.26 -14.33
C ILE A 181 11.11 -4.60 -13.74
N CYS A 182 12.16 -4.59 -12.93
CA CYS A 182 12.42 -5.67 -12.00
C CYS A 182 11.57 -5.48 -10.72
N PRO A 183 10.71 -6.43 -10.34
CA PRO A 183 9.89 -6.31 -9.14
C PRO A 183 10.70 -6.44 -7.83
N GLU A 184 11.88 -7.07 -7.88
CA GLU A 184 12.70 -7.33 -6.70
C GLU A 184 13.68 -6.19 -6.39
N CYS A 185 14.44 -5.70 -7.38
CA CYS A 185 15.40 -4.61 -7.16
C CYS A 185 14.91 -3.22 -7.64
N GLY A 186 13.73 -3.14 -8.27
CA GLY A 186 13.14 -1.89 -8.73
C GLY A 186 13.78 -1.26 -9.97
N LEU A 187 14.77 -1.91 -10.59
CA LEU A 187 15.45 -1.42 -11.80
C LEU A 187 14.46 -1.31 -12.97
N ASN A 188 14.45 -0.15 -13.64
CA ASN A 188 13.74 0.02 -14.90
C ASN A 188 14.60 -0.52 -16.03
N HIS A 189 13.98 -1.27 -16.94
CA HIS A 189 14.63 -1.80 -18.12
C HIS A 189 14.15 -1.06 -19.37
#